data_AF-A0A947KEI4-F1
#
_entry.id   AF-A0A947KEI4-F1
#
_cell.length_a   1.000
_cell.length_b   1.000
_cell.length_c   1.000
_cell.angle_alpha   90.00
_cell.angle_beta   90.00
_cell.angle_gamma   90.00
#
_symmetry.space_group_name_H-M   'P 1'
#
loop_
_entity.id
_entity.type
_entity.pdbx_description
1 polymer ?
#
loop_
_entity_poly.entity_id
_entity_poly.type
_entity_poly.pdbx_seq_one_letter_code
_entity_poly.pdbx_strand_id
1 'polypeptide(L)'
;MNSVSKKTKILLKRGRTFPRLKWLSTRLLDDVFTDEVSLFRPHFKVDYEVYLQRLWDSNPEIFEILQSSSSLESARDALYNYLDRSERQVFALDNDLHILEKSTVRECVRVFRSIIGPINEHRTEFSALDTLWKLARNRHDELKEKVSPGFIMEFINLFRGVTGKSNIYMEDSQVKKGIPEFLKMKGRKAAIARTEILDELGSSVNKYLKKYPSGFEDEVIARRVENRARILHYFNGTPEDWNNYKWHLKHIIQDSKPLKDLIELSAEQIEAIDKAVKNKIAFGITPYYLSLMDSKLSIGYDHAIRAQVIPPKEYVDKMVKHRGDRRTAFDFMGEHDTSPINLITRRYPIIAILKPFNTCSQICVYCQRNWEIERVLAPKAMASKKVLNEALNWFDEHKSVGDVLITGGDPA
;
A
#
# COMPACT_ATOMS: atom_id res chain seq x y z
N MET A 1 16.37 -22.41 -29.31
CA MET A 1 17.10 -21.12 -29.30
C MET A 1 17.06 -20.29 -30.59
N ASN A 2 16.38 -20.69 -31.68
CA ASN A 2 16.40 -19.93 -32.96
C ASN A 2 15.06 -19.27 -33.41
N SER A 3 13.98 -19.33 -32.63
CA SER A 3 12.67 -18.76 -33.02
C SER A 3 12.37 -17.38 -32.43
N VAL A 4 12.93 -17.04 -31.26
CA VAL A 4 12.69 -15.76 -30.57
C VAL A 4 13.51 -14.62 -31.20
N SER A 5 14.74 -14.91 -31.62
CA SER A 5 15.66 -13.94 -32.26
C SER A 5 15.14 -13.37 -33.59
N LYS A 6 14.35 -14.14 -34.36
CA LYS A 6 13.76 -13.67 -35.62
C LYS A 6 12.58 -12.71 -35.43
N LYS A 7 11.75 -12.88 -34.39
CA LYS A 7 10.61 -11.98 -34.14
C LYS A 7 11.08 -10.59 -33.70
N THR A 8 12.12 -10.50 -32.87
CA THR A 8 12.66 -9.22 -32.40
C THR A 8 13.32 -8.41 -33.53
N LYS A 9 13.98 -9.08 -34.49
CA LYS A 9 14.60 -8.41 -35.66
C LYS A 9 13.59 -7.94 -36.72
N ILE A 10 12.39 -8.52 -36.78
CA ILE A 10 11.34 -8.12 -37.74
C ILE A 10 10.64 -6.83 -37.31
N LEU A 11 10.58 -6.53 -36.01
CA LEU A 11 9.95 -5.31 -35.48
C LEU A 11 10.81 -4.04 -35.69
N LEU A 12 12.14 -4.17 -35.79
CA LEU A 12 13.06 -3.04 -35.93
C LEU A 12 13.23 -2.50 -37.37
N LYS A 13 12.73 -3.22 -38.39
CA LYS A 13 12.96 -2.88 -39.82
C LYS A 13 11.82 -2.14 -40.52
N ARG A 14 10.69 -1.91 -39.86
CA ARG A 14 9.60 -1.10 -40.42
C ARG A 14 9.58 0.24 -39.71
N GLY A 15 10.05 1.28 -40.41
CA GLY A 15 9.92 2.68 -40.02
C GLY A 15 8.46 3.10 -39.91
N ARG A 16 7.77 2.61 -38.88
CA ARG A 16 6.51 3.17 -38.43
C ARG A 16 6.86 4.36 -37.57
N THR A 17 6.58 5.56 -38.09
CA THR A 17 6.35 6.73 -37.26
C THR A 17 5.33 6.33 -36.19
N PHE A 18 5.77 6.19 -34.95
CA PHE A 18 4.86 5.99 -33.84
C PHE A 18 3.89 7.18 -33.82
N PRO A 19 2.56 6.96 -33.85
CA PRO A 19 1.64 8.07 -33.71
C PRO A 19 1.99 8.75 -32.38
N ARG A 20 2.24 10.07 -32.42
CA ARG A 20 2.32 10.88 -31.20
C ARG A 20 1.00 10.65 -30.47
N LEU A 21 1.03 9.82 -29.43
CA LEU A 21 -0.10 9.57 -28.54
C LEU A 21 -0.52 10.94 -28.00
N LYS A 22 -1.61 11.49 -28.54
CA LYS A 22 -2.29 12.63 -27.94
C LYS A 22 -2.87 12.10 -26.64
N TRP A 23 -2.30 12.57 -25.53
CA TRP A 23 -2.84 12.37 -24.19
C TRP A 23 -4.23 13.00 -24.12
N LEU A 24 -5.28 12.19 -24.24
CA LEU A 24 -6.64 12.60 -23.93
C LEU A 24 -6.87 12.29 -22.45
N SER A 25 -7.10 13.34 -21.66
CA SER A 25 -7.31 13.27 -20.22
C SER A 25 -8.60 12.50 -19.90
N THR A 26 -8.51 11.47 -19.07
CA THR A 26 -9.69 10.78 -18.52
C THR A 26 -10.41 11.70 -17.53
N ARG A 27 -11.73 11.76 -17.65
CA ARG A 27 -12.65 12.41 -16.70
C ARG A 27 -13.02 11.36 -15.65
N LEU A 28 -12.91 11.69 -14.36
CA LEU A 28 -13.38 10.82 -13.28
C LEU A 28 -14.91 10.72 -13.35
N LEU A 29 -15.43 9.62 -13.89
CA LEU A 29 -16.83 9.24 -13.83
C LEU A 29 -16.97 8.21 -12.71
N ASP A 30 -17.67 8.63 -11.65
CA ASP A 30 -18.24 7.90 -10.51
C ASP A 30 -17.51 6.71 -9.84
N ASP A 31 -17.58 6.75 -8.51
CA ASP A 31 -17.00 5.86 -7.50
C ASP A 31 -15.52 5.48 -7.58
N VAL A 32 -15.04 5.09 -6.40
CA VAL A 32 -13.93 4.15 -6.22
C VAL A 32 -14.25 2.76 -6.81
N PHE A 33 -15.43 2.56 -7.43
CA PHE A 33 -15.96 1.28 -7.93
C PHE A 33 -16.90 1.36 -9.15
N THR A 34 -17.11 2.50 -9.84
CA THR A 34 -17.87 2.49 -11.11
C THR A 34 -16.87 2.26 -12.23
N ASP A 35 -16.69 0.97 -12.51
CA ASP A 35 -15.69 0.48 -13.46
C ASP A 35 -16.12 0.79 -14.91
N GLU A 36 -15.49 1.78 -15.54
CA GLU A 36 -15.40 1.79 -17.00
C GLU A 36 -14.36 0.74 -17.43
N VAL A 37 -14.78 -0.25 -18.23
CA VAL A 37 -13.84 -1.11 -18.96
C VAL A 37 -13.23 -0.28 -20.09
N SER A 38 -12.33 0.62 -19.74
CA SER A 38 -11.57 1.39 -20.72
C SER A 38 -10.44 0.51 -21.26
N LEU A 39 -10.27 0.51 -22.58
CA LEU A 39 -9.09 -0.04 -23.26
C LEU A 39 -7.80 0.74 -22.90
N PHE A 40 -7.90 1.82 -22.14
CA PHE A 40 -6.82 2.73 -21.82
C PHE A 40 -6.58 2.80 -20.30
N ARG A 41 -5.29 2.88 -19.93
CA ARG A 41 -4.85 2.95 -18.53
C ARG A 41 -5.53 4.10 -17.78
N PRO A 42 -6.20 3.86 -16.64
CA PRO A 42 -6.68 4.94 -15.79
C PRO A 42 -5.48 5.77 -15.28
N HIS A 43 -5.48 7.06 -15.60
CA HIS A 43 -4.60 8.01 -14.94
C HIS A 43 -5.27 8.42 -13.63
N PHE A 44 -4.72 7.99 -12.49
CA PHE A 44 -5.20 8.41 -11.17
C PHE A 44 -4.86 9.89 -10.95
N LYS A 45 -5.73 10.78 -11.45
CA LYS A 45 -5.66 12.19 -11.10
C LYS A 45 -6.44 12.39 -9.80
N VAL A 46 -5.72 12.74 -8.73
CA VAL A 46 -6.39 13.17 -7.50
C VAL A 46 -6.95 14.57 -7.73
N ASP A 47 -8.26 14.68 -7.75
CA ASP A 47 -8.96 15.97 -7.83
C ASP A 47 -9.62 16.25 -6.47
N TYR A 48 -8.99 17.13 -5.69
CA TYR A 48 -9.37 17.41 -4.31
C TYR A 48 -10.80 17.95 -4.22
N GLU A 49 -11.17 18.89 -5.11
CA GLU A 49 -12.49 19.52 -5.12
C GLU A 49 -13.58 18.50 -5.45
N VAL A 50 -13.32 17.59 -6.39
CA VAL A 50 -14.26 16.51 -6.71
C VAL A 50 -14.47 15.58 -5.52
N TYR A 51 -13.41 15.24 -4.77
CA TYR A 51 -13.57 14.44 -3.56
C TYR A 51 -14.33 15.18 -2.46
N LEU A 52 -14.07 16.48 -2.30
CA LEU A 52 -14.78 17.29 -1.30
C LEU A 52 -16.27 17.40 -1.63
N GLN A 53 -16.63 17.62 -2.89
CA GLN A 53 -18.02 17.60 -3.33
C GLN A 53 -18.68 16.25 -3.03
N ARG A 54 -17.99 15.15 -3.35
CA ARG A 54 -18.48 13.79 -3.08
C ARG A 54 -18.66 13.48 -1.60
N LEU A 55 -17.85 14.06 -0.72
CA LEU A 55 -18.04 13.96 0.72
C LEU A 55 -19.41 14.49 1.13
N TRP A 56 -19.79 15.66 0.63
CA TRP A 56 -21.08 16.26 0.95
C TRP A 56 -22.25 15.53 0.27
N ASP A 57 -22.07 15.10 -0.98
CA ASP A 57 -23.08 14.32 -1.69
C ASP A 57 -23.32 12.95 -1.04
N SER A 58 -22.31 12.39 -0.36
CA SER A 58 -22.42 11.09 0.31
C SER A 58 -23.41 11.10 1.49
N ASN A 59 -23.59 12.26 2.13
CA ASN A 59 -24.57 12.46 3.20
C ASN A 59 -24.92 13.95 3.35
N PRO A 60 -25.93 14.43 2.60
CA PRO A 60 -26.32 15.84 2.59
C PRO A 60 -26.80 16.36 3.95
N GLU A 61 -27.37 15.50 4.80
CA GLU A 61 -27.87 15.92 6.11
C GLU A 61 -26.73 16.21 7.09
N ILE A 62 -25.65 15.42 7.06
CA ILE A 62 -24.43 15.75 7.82
C ILE A 62 -23.88 17.11 7.35
N PHE A 63 -23.84 17.35 6.04
CA PHE A 63 -23.37 18.62 5.50
C PHE A 63 -24.22 19.81 5.99
N GLU A 64 -25.54 19.68 5.97
CA GLU A 64 -26.47 20.70 6.48
C GLU A 64 -26.29 20.95 7.98
N ILE A 65 -26.12 19.90 8.79
CA ILE A 65 -25.84 20.01 10.23
C ILE A 65 -24.55 20.83 10.46
N LEU A 66 -23.48 20.50 9.74
CA LEU A 66 -22.21 21.22 9.86
C LEU A 66 -22.33 22.68 9.43
N GLN A 67 -23.09 22.97 8.36
CA GLN A 67 -23.29 24.34 7.89
C GLN A 67 -24.14 25.19 8.84
N SER A 68 -25.22 24.64 9.38
CA SER A 68 -26.19 25.37 10.21
C SER A 68 -25.76 25.56 11.67
N SER A 69 -24.85 24.72 12.17
CA SER A 69 -24.43 24.75 13.58
C SER A 69 -23.66 26.01 13.96
N SER A 70 -24.10 26.71 15.01
CA SER A 70 -23.50 27.99 15.44
C SER A 70 -22.12 27.83 16.09
N SER A 71 -21.86 26.67 16.70
CA SER A 71 -20.60 26.34 17.38
C SER A 71 -20.20 24.88 17.11
N LEU A 72 -18.94 24.54 17.42
CA LEU A 72 -18.44 23.17 17.29
C LEU A 72 -19.21 22.19 18.19
N GLU A 73 -19.53 22.60 19.42
CA GLU A 73 -20.34 21.79 20.35
C GLU A 73 -21.76 21.60 19.84
N SER A 74 -22.38 22.65 19.30
CA SER A 74 -23.71 22.53 18.67
C SER A 74 -23.69 21.56 17.48
N ALA A 75 -22.62 21.56 16.68
CA ALA A 75 -22.45 20.61 15.58
C ALA A 75 -22.33 19.17 16.10
N ARG A 76 -21.57 18.98 17.17
CA ARG A 76 -21.38 17.67 17.80
C ARG A 76 -22.70 17.10 18.33
N ASP A 77 -23.47 17.89 19.06
CA ASP A 77 -24.76 17.48 19.61
C ASP A 77 -25.76 17.15 18.50
N ALA A 78 -25.83 17.99 17.46
CA ALA A 78 -26.67 17.75 16.29
C ALA A 78 -26.27 16.46 15.56
N LEU A 79 -24.97 16.20 15.38
CA LEU A 79 -24.48 14.94 14.80
C LEU A 79 -24.80 13.74 15.69
N TYR A 80 -24.67 13.83 17.01
CA TYR A 80 -25.05 12.73 17.90
C TYR A 80 -26.53 12.38 17.78
N ASN A 81 -27.40 13.39 17.70
CA ASN A 81 -28.83 13.20 17.48
C ASN A 81 -29.12 12.56 16.11
N TYR A 82 -28.44 13.04 15.06
CA TYR A 82 -28.51 12.46 13.71
C TYR A 82 -28.11 10.98 13.70
N LEU A 83 -27.00 10.65 14.36
CA LEU A 83 -26.47 9.28 14.44
C LEU A 83 -27.38 8.37 15.27
N ASP A 84 -28.01 8.89 16.33
CA ASP A 84 -28.99 8.13 17.12
C ASP A 84 -30.24 7.80 16.30
N ARG A 85 -30.75 8.77 15.54
CA ARG A 85 -31.88 8.54 14.65
C ARG A 85 -31.53 7.54 13.55
N SER A 86 -30.34 7.64 12.97
CA SER A 86 -29.85 6.71 11.94
C SER A 86 -29.74 5.28 12.48
N GLU A 87 -29.21 5.10 13.70
CA GLU A 87 -29.14 3.80 14.37
C GLU A 87 -30.54 3.23 14.67
N ARG A 88 -31.49 4.05 15.12
CA ARG A 88 -32.88 3.62 15.36
C ARG A 88 -33.60 3.15 14.09
N GLN A 89 -33.36 3.84 12.97
CA GLN A 89 -33.96 3.47 11.68
C GLN A 89 -33.57 2.05 11.21
N VAL A 90 -32.43 1.52 11.66
CA VAL A 90 -32.02 0.13 11.38
C VAL A 90 -33.00 -0.90 11.97
N PHE A 91 -33.66 -0.55 13.08
CA PHE A 91 -34.61 -1.39 13.79
C PHE A 91 -36.07 -1.13 13.40
N ALA A 92 -36.32 -0.24 12.44
CA ALA A 92 -37.67 0.02 11.95
C ALA A 92 -38.25 -1.21 11.25
N LEU A 93 -39.58 -1.40 11.37
CA LEU A 93 -40.29 -2.57 10.82
C LEU A 93 -40.20 -2.64 9.29
N ASP A 94 -40.12 -1.48 8.64
CA ASP A 94 -40.05 -1.28 7.20
C ASP A 94 -38.60 -1.20 6.66
N ASN A 95 -37.58 -1.36 7.52
CA ASN A 95 -36.19 -1.34 7.07
C ASN A 95 -35.81 -2.64 6.36
N ASP A 96 -35.58 -2.54 5.04
CA ASP A 96 -35.29 -3.63 4.13
C ASP A 96 -33.79 -3.88 3.89
N LEU A 97 -32.89 -3.22 4.64
CA LEU A 97 -31.45 -3.42 4.51
C LEU A 97 -31.06 -4.87 4.83
N HIS A 98 -30.06 -5.38 4.11
CA HIS A 98 -29.47 -6.68 4.39
C HIS A 98 -28.90 -6.75 5.82
N ILE A 99 -28.95 -7.91 6.49
CA ILE A 99 -28.53 -8.05 7.90
C ILE A 99 -27.08 -7.62 8.14
N LEU A 100 -26.19 -7.87 7.18
CA LEU A 100 -24.80 -7.43 7.26
C LEU A 100 -24.67 -5.92 7.04
N GLU A 101 -25.52 -5.32 6.21
CA GLU A 101 -25.56 -3.86 6.04
C GLU A 101 -26.09 -3.18 7.31
N LYS A 102 -27.12 -3.76 7.95
CA LYS A 102 -27.59 -3.32 9.28
C LYS A 102 -26.46 -3.35 10.32
N SER A 103 -25.62 -4.38 10.29
CA SER A 103 -24.43 -4.46 11.16
C SER A 103 -23.41 -3.37 10.80
N THR A 104 -23.15 -3.14 9.51
CA THR A 104 -22.24 -2.09 9.03
C THR A 104 -22.70 -0.70 9.48
N VAL A 105 -23.99 -0.37 9.33
CA VAL A 105 -24.56 0.92 9.77
C VAL A 105 -24.26 1.17 11.24
N ARG A 106 -24.56 0.17 12.10
CA ARG A 106 -24.34 0.28 13.56
C ARG A 106 -22.87 0.47 13.90
N GLU A 107 -21.98 -0.22 13.19
CA GLU A 107 -20.53 -0.06 13.38
C GLU A 107 -20.06 1.33 12.91
N CYS A 108 -20.50 1.80 11.74
CA CYS A 108 -20.19 3.13 11.23
C CYS A 108 -20.70 4.22 12.17
N VAL A 109 -21.90 4.10 12.72
CA VAL A 109 -22.43 5.01 13.74
C VAL A 109 -21.53 5.02 14.98
N ARG A 110 -21.15 3.84 15.50
CA ARG A 110 -20.26 3.72 16.65
C ARG A 110 -18.90 4.37 16.40
N VAL A 111 -18.29 4.08 15.26
CA VAL A 111 -16.99 4.64 14.85
C VAL A 111 -17.09 6.15 14.71
N PHE A 112 -18.12 6.67 14.04
CA PHE A 112 -18.26 8.09 13.83
C PHE A 112 -18.49 8.84 15.16
N ARG A 113 -19.33 8.31 16.06
CA ARG A 113 -19.49 8.84 17.43
C ARG A 113 -18.16 8.90 18.18
N SER A 114 -17.35 7.86 18.06
CA SER A 114 -16.03 7.79 18.69
C SER A 114 -15.10 8.87 18.11
N ILE A 115 -15.04 9.02 16.79
CA ILE A 115 -14.17 9.99 16.09
C ILE A 115 -14.46 11.43 16.52
N ILE A 116 -15.74 11.82 16.63
CA ILE A 116 -16.13 13.18 17.04
C ILE A 116 -16.18 13.38 18.56
N GLY A 117 -15.83 12.36 19.33
CA GLY A 117 -15.85 12.36 20.78
C GLY A 117 -14.74 13.25 21.38
N PRO A 118 -15.05 14.19 22.29
CA PRO A 118 -14.06 15.11 22.86
C PRO A 118 -12.85 14.41 23.50
N ILE A 119 -13.07 13.25 24.11
CA ILE A 119 -12.00 12.44 24.71
C ILE A 119 -10.99 11.96 23.67
N ASN A 120 -11.45 11.59 22.48
CA ASN A 120 -10.58 11.08 21.42
C ASN A 120 -9.87 12.23 20.71
N GLU A 121 -10.58 13.33 20.44
CA GLU A 121 -9.96 14.57 19.92
C GLU A 121 -8.84 15.08 20.84
N HIS A 122 -9.06 15.02 22.16
CA HIS A 122 -8.04 15.36 23.15
C HIS A 122 -6.83 14.42 23.08
N ARG A 123 -7.07 13.11 22.97
CA ARG A 123 -5.99 12.09 22.92
C ARG A 123 -5.19 12.11 21.62
N THR A 124 -5.83 12.43 20.50
CA THR A 124 -5.18 12.52 19.18
C THR A 124 -4.60 13.90 18.90
N GLU A 125 -4.89 14.89 19.75
CA GLU A 125 -4.56 16.31 19.55
C GLU A 125 -5.11 16.88 18.21
N PHE A 126 -6.07 16.17 17.61
CA PHE A 126 -6.64 16.46 16.31
C PHE A 126 -8.16 16.26 16.34
N SER A 127 -8.90 17.29 15.93
CA SER A 127 -10.37 17.24 15.83
C SER A 127 -10.79 17.05 14.38
N ALA A 128 -11.30 15.85 14.09
CA ALA A 128 -11.91 15.58 12.79
C ALA A 128 -13.22 16.37 12.62
N LEU A 129 -13.96 16.60 13.71
CA LEU A 129 -15.18 17.41 13.67
C LEU A 129 -14.89 18.87 13.29
N ASP A 130 -13.88 19.51 13.91
CA ASP A 130 -13.48 20.88 13.58
C ASP A 130 -13.05 21.00 12.12
N THR A 131 -12.29 20.01 11.65
CA THR A 131 -11.87 19.91 10.25
C THR A 131 -13.08 19.84 9.31
N LEU A 132 -14.01 18.92 9.54
CA LEU A 132 -15.22 18.78 8.73
C LEU A 132 -16.12 20.02 8.80
N TRP A 133 -16.26 20.62 9.97
CA TRP A 133 -17.08 21.81 10.21
C TRP A 133 -16.56 23.04 9.45
N LYS A 134 -15.23 23.23 9.42
CA LYS A 134 -14.57 24.28 8.64
C LYS A 134 -14.67 24.02 7.14
N LEU A 135 -14.41 22.78 6.70
CA LEU A 135 -14.55 22.39 5.30
C LEU A 135 -15.97 22.62 4.78
N ALA A 136 -17.00 22.25 5.54
CA ALA A 136 -18.40 22.43 5.15
C ALA A 136 -18.80 23.90 4.96
N ARG A 137 -18.05 24.83 5.60
CA ARG A 137 -18.26 26.27 5.56
C ARG A 137 -17.25 27.02 4.69
N ASN A 138 -16.49 26.30 3.85
CA ASN A 138 -15.45 26.85 2.98
C ASN A 138 -14.35 27.63 3.73
N ARG A 139 -14.12 27.34 5.01
CA ARG A 139 -13.10 27.98 5.87
C ARG A 139 -11.78 27.23 5.81
N HIS A 140 -11.25 27.07 4.61
CA HIS A 140 -10.04 26.27 4.34
C HIS A 140 -8.77 26.87 4.95
N ASP A 141 -8.73 28.19 5.06
CA ASP A 141 -7.65 28.98 5.66
C ASP A 141 -7.55 28.82 7.19
N GLU A 142 -8.64 28.43 7.85
CA GLU A 142 -8.67 28.17 9.30
C GLU A 142 -8.26 26.74 9.68
N LEU A 143 -7.91 25.90 8.70
CA LEU A 143 -7.48 24.52 8.94
C LEU A 143 -6.07 24.51 9.54
N LYS A 144 -5.90 23.77 10.65
CA LYS A 144 -4.58 23.60 11.29
C LYS A 144 -3.57 22.93 10.36
N GLU A 145 -4.05 21.98 9.55
CA GLU A 145 -3.24 21.17 8.65
C GLU A 145 -3.95 20.97 7.31
N LYS A 146 -3.16 20.70 6.28
CA LYS A 146 -3.70 20.39 4.95
C LYS A 146 -4.41 19.03 4.98
N VAL A 147 -5.70 19.03 4.69
CA VAL A 147 -6.51 17.81 4.63
C VAL A 147 -6.08 16.97 3.43
N SER A 148 -5.82 15.69 3.67
CA SER A 148 -5.44 14.76 2.61
C SER A 148 -6.69 14.22 1.89
N PRO A 149 -6.57 13.81 0.61
CA PRO A 149 -7.64 13.06 -0.05
C PRO A 149 -8.03 11.79 0.69
N GLY A 150 -7.08 11.13 1.37
CA GLY A 150 -7.34 9.95 2.19
C GLY A 150 -8.33 10.22 3.32
N PHE A 151 -8.14 11.34 4.05
CA PHE A 151 -9.09 11.79 5.08
C PHE A 151 -10.50 11.96 4.49
N ILE A 152 -10.62 12.64 3.36
CA ILE A 152 -11.92 12.86 2.70
C ILE A 152 -12.56 11.52 2.30
N MET A 153 -11.77 10.59 1.76
CA MET A 153 -12.24 9.27 1.36
C MET A 153 -12.70 8.42 2.56
N GLU A 154 -12.03 8.50 3.71
CA GLU A 154 -12.50 7.82 4.93
C GLU A 154 -13.89 8.31 5.33
N PHE A 155 -14.10 9.63 5.34
CA PHE A 155 -15.40 10.19 5.70
C PHE A 155 -16.48 9.97 4.64
N ILE A 156 -16.16 9.97 3.34
CA ILE A 156 -17.12 9.56 2.29
C ILE A 156 -17.67 8.16 2.61
N ASN A 157 -16.79 7.20 2.89
CA ASN A 157 -17.20 5.82 3.17
C ASN A 157 -17.93 5.70 4.50
N LEU A 158 -17.50 6.45 5.52
CA LEU A 158 -18.17 6.48 6.82
C LEU A 158 -19.59 7.06 6.70
N PHE A 159 -19.76 8.16 5.97
CA PHE A 159 -21.04 8.84 5.73
C PHE A 159 -22.01 7.96 4.94
N ARG A 160 -21.50 7.27 3.91
CA ARG A 160 -22.24 6.21 3.18
C ARG A 160 -22.66 5.07 4.10
N GLY A 161 -21.73 4.57 4.92
CA GLY A 161 -21.99 3.49 5.87
C GLY A 161 -23.07 3.83 6.88
N VAL A 162 -23.10 5.07 7.39
CA VAL A 162 -24.16 5.53 8.33
C VAL A 162 -25.56 5.50 7.70
N THR A 163 -25.67 5.66 6.37
CA THR A 163 -26.96 5.65 5.66
C THR A 163 -27.32 4.29 5.06
N GLY A 164 -26.55 3.24 5.34
CA GLY A 164 -26.76 1.90 4.78
C GLY A 164 -26.42 1.80 3.29
N LYS A 165 -25.58 2.71 2.79
CA LYS A 165 -25.11 2.77 1.40
C LYS A 165 -23.63 2.42 1.31
N SER A 166 -23.16 1.51 2.17
CA SER A 166 -21.72 1.14 2.21
C SER A 166 -21.23 0.56 0.89
N ASN A 167 -22.14 -0.04 0.10
CA ASN A 167 -21.87 -0.75 -1.14
C ASN A 167 -20.87 -1.92 -0.97
N ILE A 168 -20.61 -2.37 0.26
CA ILE A 168 -19.76 -3.53 0.56
C ILE A 168 -20.49 -4.82 0.19
N TYR A 169 -21.73 -4.92 0.63
CA TYR A 169 -22.64 -6.00 0.26
C TYR A 169 -23.44 -5.50 -0.93
N MET A 170 -22.81 -5.57 -2.12
CA MET A 170 -23.45 -5.15 -3.37
C MET A 170 -24.87 -5.70 -3.42
N GLU A 171 -25.81 -4.82 -3.76
CA GLU A 171 -27.21 -5.16 -3.97
C GLU A 171 -27.39 -5.99 -5.25
N ASP A 172 -26.62 -7.06 -5.40
CA ASP A 172 -27.07 -8.10 -6.29
C ASP A 172 -28.39 -8.60 -5.72
N SER A 173 -29.36 -8.81 -6.60
CA SER A 173 -30.71 -9.26 -6.28
C SER A 173 -30.73 -10.47 -5.32
N GLN A 174 -29.64 -11.24 -5.30
CA GLN A 174 -29.41 -12.39 -4.43
C GLN A 174 -28.98 -12.00 -3.00
N VAL A 175 -28.17 -10.95 -2.81
CA VAL A 175 -27.77 -10.46 -1.47
C VAL A 175 -28.96 -9.81 -0.77
N LYS A 176 -29.83 -9.12 -1.51
CA LYS A 176 -31.08 -8.55 -0.96
C LYS A 176 -32.06 -9.62 -0.44
N LYS A 177 -31.91 -10.91 -0.79
CA LYS A 177 -32.84 -11.98 -0.36
C LYS A 177 -32.16 -13.31 -0.01
N GLY A 178 -31.23 -13.27 0.95
CA GLY A 178 -30.93 -14.42 1.80
C GLY A 178 -30.20 -15.60 1.13
N ILE A 179 -30.41 -16.80 1.69
CA ILE A 179 -29.74 -18.05 1.32
C ILE A 179 -29.84 -18.28 -0.20
N PRO A 180 -28.71 -18.45 -0.93
CA PRO A 180 -28.71 -18.69 -2.37
C PRO A 180 -29.73 -19.75 -2.81
N GLU A 181 -30.48 -19.47 -3.86
CA GLU A 181 -31.64 -20.29 -4.25
C GLU A 181 -31.28 -21.76 -4.50
N PHE A 182 -30.08 -22.01 -5.04
CA PHE A 182 -29.58 -23.37 -5.29
C PHE A 182 -29.48 -24.23 -4.03
N LEU A 183 -29.35 -23.64 -2.83
CA LEU A 183 -29.33 -24.38 -1.56
C LEU A 183 -30.70 -24.96 -1.20
N LYS A 184 -31.78 -24.44 -1.77
CA LYS A 184 -33.15 -25.00 -1.66
C LYS A 184 -33.43 -26.06 -2.72
N MET A 185 -32.55 -26.22 -3.71
CA MET A 185 -32.68 -27.16 -4.83
C MET A 185 -31.87 -28.45 -4.56
N LYS A 186 -32.11 -29.50 -5.37
CA LYS A 186 -31.32 -30.75 -5.33
C LYS A 186 -30.92 -31.22 -6.73
N GLY A 187 -29.84 -32.01 -6.79
CA GLY A 187 -29.39 -32.67 -8.02
C GLY A 187 -28.91 -31.69 -9.10
N ARG A 188 -29.10 -32.07 -10.37
CA ARG A 188 -28.57 -31.31 -11.53
C ARG A 188 -29.06 -29.86 -11.60
N LYS A 189 -30.31 -29.59 -11.20
CA LYS A 189 -30.88 -28.24 -11.18
C LYS A 189 -30.11 -27.32 -10.21
N ALA A 190 -29.82 -27.81 -9.00
CA ALA A 190 -29.01 -27.08 -8.03
C ALA A 190 -27.59 -26.82 -8.55
N ALA A 191 -26.99 -27.80 -9.23
CA ALA A 191 -25.65 -27.66 -9.79
C ALA A 191 -25.58 -26.58 -10.88
N ILE A 192 -26.57 -26.52 -11.79
CA ILE A 192 -26.65 -25.50 -12.85
C ILE A 192 -26.79 -24.10 -12.23
N ALA A 193 -27.76 -23.90 -11.33
CA ALA A 193 -27.97 -22.61 -10.68
C ALA A 193 -26.75 -22.15 -9.88
N ARG A 194 -26.03 -23.09 -9.23
CA ARG A 194 -24.77 -22.79 -8.55
C ARG A 194 -23.67 -22.37 -9.54
N THR A 195 -23.56 -23.04 -10.69
CA THR A 195 -22.56 -22.70 -11.72
C THR A 195 -22.80 -21.30 -12.28
N GLU A 196 -24.04 -20.92 -12.57
CA GLU A 196 -24.37 -19.58 -13.07
C GLU A 196 -23.92 -18.48 -12.09
N ILE A 197 -24.15 -18.67 -10.79
CA ILE A 197 -23.66 -17.75 -9.74
C ILE A 197 -22.13 -17.71 -9.67
N LEU A 198 -21.47 -18.87 -9.81
CA LEU A 198 -20.01 -18.91 -9.83
C LEU A 198 -19.42 -18.21 -11.06
N ASP A 199 -20.12 -18.22 -12.20
CA ASP A 199 -19.72 -17.48 -13.40
C ASP A 199 -19.87 -15.95 -13.22
N GLU A 200 -20.91 -15.50 -12.52
CA GLU A 200 -21.07 -14.08 -12.12
C GLU A 200 -19.97 -13.63 -11.15
N LEU A 201 -19.69 -14.45 -10.13
CA LEU A 201 -18.58 -14.23 -9.20
C LEU A 201 -17.23 -14.24 -9.92
N GLY A 202 -17.00 -15.20 -10.81
CA GLY A 202 -15.80 -15.30 -11.63
C GLY A 202 -15.62 -14.09 -12.55
N SER A 203 -16.70 -13.59 -13.14
CA SER A 203 -16.70 -12.35 -13.93
C SER A 203 -16.31 -11.15 -13.09
N SER A 204 -16.82 -11.08 -11.85
CA SER A 204 -16.45 -10.04 -10.88
C SER A 204 -14.96 -10.13 -10.50
N VAL A 205 -14.46 -11.32 -10.18
CA VAL A 205 -13.02 -11.55 -9.91
C VAL A 205 -12.16 -11.09 -11.09
N ASN A 206 -12.51 -11.50 -12.32
CA ASN A 206 -11.79 -11.09 -13.52
C ASN A 206 -11.82 -9.57 -13.72
N LYS A 207 -12.93 -8.90 -13.40
CA LYS A 207 -13.04 -7.44 -13.42
C LYS A 207 -12.06 -6.78 -12.46
N TYR A 208 -11.94 -7.28 -11.23
CA TYR A 208 -10.96 -6.78 -10.25
C TYR A 208 -9.52 -7.08 -10.64
N LEU A 209 -9.23 -8.28 -11.15
CA LEU A 209 -7.89 -8.65 -11.60
C LEU A 209 -7.41 -7.75 -12.74
N LYS A 210 -8.30 -7.37 -13.68
CA LYS A 210 -7.99 -6.44 -14.78
C LYS A 210 -7.55 -5.03 -14.31
N LYS A 211 -7.81 -4.65 -13.06
CA LYS A 211 -7.33 -3.37 -12.51
C LYS A 211 -5.81 -3.33 -12.38
N TYR A 212 -5.16 -4.50 -12.27
CA TYR A 212 -3.73 -4.62 -12.05
C TYR A 212 -3.07 -5.26 -13.27
N PRO A 213 -2.14 -4.55 -13.94
CA PRO A 213 -1.50 -5.09 -15.12
C PRO A 213 -0.59 -6.26 -14.73
N SER A 214 -0.69 -7.34 -15.49
CA SER A 214 0.17 -8.50 -15.34
C SER A 214 1.56 -8.23 -15.94
N GLY A 215 2.59 -8.83 -15.33
CA GLY A 215 3.95 -8.81 -15.89
C GLY A 215 4.09 -9.47 -17.27
N PHE A 216 3.06 -10.20 -17.71
CA PHE A 216 2.99 -10.88 -19.00
C PHE A 216 2.34 -10.04 -20.11
N GLU A 217 1.81 -8.86 -19.81
CA GLU A 217 1.21 -7.99 -20.81
C GLU A 217 2.29 -7.32 -21.69
N ASP A 218 2.06 -7.30 -23.00
CA ASP A 218 3.02 -6.77 -23.99
C ASP A 218 3.43 -5.32 -23.68
N GLU A 219 2.50 -4.49 -23.20
CA GLU A 219 2.77 -3.10 -22.84
C GLU A 219 3.66 -2.99 -21.59
N VAL A 220 3.48 -3.87 -20.59
CA VAL A 220 4.33 -3.92 -19.39
C VAL A 220 5.73 -4.41 -19.77
N ILE A 221 5.81 -5.42 -20.63
CA ILE A 221 7.09 -5.94 -21.14
C ILE A 221 7.84 -4.85 -21.91
N ALA A 222 7.17 -4.16 -22.84
CA ALA A 222 7.77 -3.07 -23.61
C ALA A 222 8.31 -1.96 -22.70
N ARG A 223 7.52 -1.53 -21.72
CA ARG A 223 7.95 -0.53 -20.73
C ARG A 223 9.16 -0.99 -19.91
N ARG A 224 9.19 -2.25 -19.48
CA ARG A 224 10.34 -2.82 -18.75
C ARG A 224 11.59 -2.89 -19.62
N VAL A 225 11.45 -3.15 -20.93
CA VAL A 225 12.55 -3.09 -21.89
C VAL A 225 13.11 -1.67 -22.00
N GLU A 226 12.25 -0.66 -22.08
CA GLU A 226 12.66 0.75 -22.10
C GLU A 226 13.37 1.16 -20.80
N ASN A 227 12.79 0.80 -19.65
CA ASN A 227 13.38 1.05 -18.34
C ASN A 227 14.77 0.40 -18.20
N ARG A 228 14.91 -0.86 -18.62
CA ARG A 228 16.19 -1.56 -18.65
C ARG A 228 17.20 -0.84 -19.54
N ALA A 229 16.81 -0.44 -20.75
CA ALA A 229 17.70 0.24 -21.68
C ALA A 229 18.23 1.57 -21.11
N ARG A 230 17.36 2.36 -20.49
CA ARG A 230 17.74 3.60 -19.78
C ARG A 230 18.75 3.35 -18.65
N ILE A 231 18.49 2.34 -17.82
CA ILE A 231 19.36 2.00 -16.69
C ILE A 231 20.73 1.49 -17.17
N LEU A 232 20.74 0.62 -18.18
CA LEU A 232 21.99 0.17 -18.81
C LEU A 232 22.78 1.34 -19.40
N HIS A 233 22.11 2.26 -20.08
CA HIS A 233 22.77 3.45 -20.63
C HIS A 233 23.42 4.31 -19.54
N TYR A 234 22.72 4.57 -18.43
CA TYR A 234 23.25 5.36 -17.32
C TYR A 234 24.51 4.75 -16.69
N PHE A 235 24.55 3.42 -16.56
CA PHE A 235 25.69 2.70 -15.98
C PHE A 235 26.71 2.20 -17.02
N ASN A 236 26.59 2.60 -18.30
CA ASN A 236 27.40 2.07 -19.40
C ASN A 236 27.44 0.53 -19.46
N GLY A 237 26.31 -0.12 -19.17
CA GLY A 237 26.16 -1.57 -19.16
C GLY A 237 25.68 -2.17 -20.48
N THR A 238 25.91 -3.47 -20.64
CA THR A 238 25.50 -4.27 -21.79
C THR A 238 24.26 -5.14 -21.50
N PRO A 239 23.60 -5.71 -22.51
CA PRO A 239 22.53 -6.68 -22.28
C PRO A 239 22.99 -7.89 -21.45
N GLU A 240 24.23 -8.34 -21.59
CA GLU A 240 24.83 -9.44 -20.85
C GLU A 240 24.99 -9.09 -19.36
N ASP A 241 25.41 -7.86 -19.06
CA ASP A 241 25.52 -7.35 -17.69
C ASP A 241 24.20 -7.44 -16.94
N TRP A 242 23.08 -7.19 -17.61
CA TRP A 242 21.76 -7.29 -16.97
C TRP A 242 21.43 -8.68 -16.44
N ASN A 243 21.95 -9.73 -17.08
CA ASN A 243 21.74 -11.12 -16.65
C ASN A 243 22.75 -11.55 -15.57
N ASN A 244 23.69 -10.68 -15.19
CA ASN A 244 24.69 -10.94 -14.17
C ASN A 244 24.30 -10.25 -12.86
N TYR A 245 23.90 -11.02 -11.84
CA TYR A 245 23.52 -10.46 -10.54
C TYR A 245 24.64 -9.63 -9.89
N LYS A 246 25.92 -9.96 -10.13
CA LYS A 246 27.06 -9.20 -9.60
C LYS A 246 27.12 -7.78 -10.17
N TRP A 247 26.68 -7.60 -11.41
CA TRP A 247 26.56 -6.27 -12.01
C TRP A 247 25.50 -5.44 -11.28
N HIS A 248 24.36 -6.04 -10.93
CA HIS A 248 23.32 -5.37 -10.12
C HIS A 248 23.84 -4.98 -8.74
N LEU A 249 24.57 -5.88 -8.06
CA LEU A 249 25.18 -5.60 -6.76
C LEU A 249 26.21 -4.46 -6.82
N LYS A 250 26.98 -4.38 -7.92
CA LYS A 250 27.96 -3.31 -8.13
C LYS A 250 27.32 -1.94 -8.35
N HIS A 251 26.14 -1.91 -8.97
CA HIS A 251 25.43 -0.67 -9.36
C HIS A 251 24.20 -0.38 -8.49
N ILE A 252 24.19 -0.86 -7.24
CA ILE A 252 23.16 -0.47 -6.27
C ILE A 252 23.19 1.06 -6.09
N ILE A 253 22.02 1.68 -6.20
CA ILE A 253 21.82 3.10 -5.98
C ILE A 253 21.72 3.33 -4.47
N GLN A 254 22.66 4.10 -3.93
CA GLN A 254 22.81 4.32 -2.47
C GLN A 254 22.54 5.76 -2.03
N ASP A 255 22.21 6.66 -2.97
CA ASP A 255 21.88 8.06 -2.68
C ASP A 255 20.89 8.62 -3.71
N SER A 256 20.43 9.85 -3.50
CA SER A 256 19.37 10.46 -4.32
C SER A 256 19.82 10.83 -5.73
N LYS A 257 21.13 11.02 -5.98
CA LYS A 257 21.64 11.59 -7.23
C LYS A 257 21.47 10.64 -8.41
N PRO A 258 21.93 9.37 -8.38
CA PRO A 258 21.64 8.44 -9.46
C PRO A 258 20.15 8.19 -9.62
N LEU A 259 19.39 8.21 -8.51
CA LEU A 259 17.96 7.95 -8.59
C LEU A 259 17.21 9.06 -9.31
N LYS A 260 17.48 10.33 -9.00
CA LYS A 260 16.83 11.48 -9.66
C LYS A 260 17.24 11.64 -11.13
N ASP A 261 18.43 11.18 -11.51
CA ASP A 261 18.87 11.16 -12.90
C ASP A 261 18.11 10.09 -13.72
N LEU A 262 17.66 9.03 -13.04
CA LEU A 262 16.97 7.91 -13.67
C LEU A 262 15.45 8.05 -13.65
N ILE A 263 14.84 8.55 -12.57
CA ILE A 263 13.38 8.70 -12.41
C ILE A 263 13.03 10.04 -11.77
N GLU A 264 11.81 10.53 -12.01
CA GLU A 264 11.27 11.68 -11.28
C GLU A 264 11.04 11.32 -9.81
N LEU A 265 11.46 12.24 -8.94
CA LEU A 265 11.29 12.21 -7.49
C LEU A 265 10.73 13.54 -7.01
N SER A 266 9.93 13.52 -5.94
CA SER A 266 9.53 14.75 -5.26
C SER A 266 10.70 15.35 -4.47
N ALA A 267 10.63 16.65 -4.19
CA ALA A 267 11.62 17.31 -3.33
C ALA A 267 11.72 16.64 -1.95
N GLU A 268 10.58 16.23 -1.39
CA GLU A 268 10.52 15.50 -0.11
C GLU A 268 11.22 14.15 -0.18
N GLN A 269 11.05 13.39 -1.27
CA GLN A 269 11.74 12.11 -1.46
C GLN A 269 13.25 12.29 -1.55
N ILE A 270 13.71 13.32 -2.26
CA ILE A 270 15.14 13.64 -2.35
C ILE A 270 15.70 13.99 -0.97
N GLU A 271 15.02 14.89 -0.23
CA GLU A 271 15.43 15.27 1.13
C GLU A 271 15.46 14.06 2.08
N ALA A 272 14.45 13.20 2.03
CA ALA A 272 14.37 12.01 2.86
C ALA A 272 15.53 11.04 2.59
N ILE A 273 15.86 10.78 1.31
CA ILE A 273 16.99 9.93 0.92
C ILE A 273 18.32 10.56 1.39
N ASP A 274 18.53 11.84 1.11
CA ASP A 274 19.78 12.53 1.50
C ASP A 274 19.97 12.55 3.02
N LYS A 275 18.88 12.78 3.77
CA LYS A 275 18.88 12.71 5.24
C LYS A 275 19.15 11.30 5.75
N ALA A 276 18.58 10.27 5.12
CA ALA A 276 18.85 8.88 5.48
C ALA A 276 20.32 8.53 5.31
N VAL A 277 20.90 8.86 4.14
CA VAL A 277 22.32 8.64 3.83
C VAL A 277 23.23 9.38 4.81
N LYS A 278 22.97 10.67 5.05
CA LYS A 278 23.73 11.49 6.01
C LYS A 278 23.76 10.89 7.42
N ASN A 279 22.67 10.25 7.84
CA ASN A 279 22.53 9.68 9.18
C ASN A 279 22.88 8.18 9.27
N LYS A 280 23.41 7.58 8.20
CA LYS A 280 23.72 6.14 8.12
C LYS A 280 22.48 5.26 8.36
N ILE A 281 21.34 5.68 7.84
CA ILE A 281 20.16 4.84 7.70
C ILE A 281 20.31 4.11 6.37
N ALA A 282 20.20 2.78 6.38
CA ALA A 282 20.43 1.98 5.19
C ALA A 282 19.42 2.35 4.09
N PHE A 283 19.94 2.55 2.88
CA PHE A 283 19.18 2.79 1.67
C PHE A 283 19.91 2.10 0.50
N GLY A 284 19.15 1.46 -0.38
CA GLY A 284 19.72 0.68 -1.48
C GLY A 284 18.65 0.17 -2.43
N ILE A 285 18.77 0.53 -3.70
CA ILE A 285 17.87 0.07 -4.77
C ILE A 285 18.72 -0.58 -5.86
N THR A 286 18.41 -1.84 -6.19
CA THR A 286 19.10 -2.54 -7.29
C THR A 286 18.64 -2.00 -8.65
N PRO A 287 19.50 -2.05 -9.69
CA PRO A 287 19.08 -1.68 -11.05
C PRO A 287 17.86 -2.49 -11.53
N TYR A 288 17.79 -3.78 -11.21
CA TYR A 288 16.63 -4.61 -11.52
C TYR A 288 15.34 -4.05 -10.89
N TYR A 289 15.34 -3.74 -9.60
CA TYR A 289 14.13 -3.25 -8.93
C TYR A 289 13.73 -1.86 -9.42
N LEU A 290 14.71 -0.99 -9.71
CA LEU A 290 14.45 0.28 -10.38
C LEU A 290 13.75 0.10 -11.73
N SER A 291 14.04 -0.98 -12.48
CA SER A 291 13.38 -1.23 -13.77
C SER A 291 11.88 -1.49 -13.66
N LEU A 292 11.39 -1.79 -12.45
CA LEU A 292 9.97 -1.96 -12.14
C LEU A 292 9.25 -0.62 -11.91
N MET A 293 10.00 0.48 -11.78
CA MET A 293 9.46 1.82 -11.55
C MET A 293 9.22 2.57 -12.86
N ASP A 294 8.17 3.36 -12.90
CA ASP A 294 7.89 4.29 -13.99
C ASP A 294 8.86 5.46 -13.95
N SER A 295 9.14 6.06 -15.12
CA SER A 295 10.05 7.21 -15.20
C SER A 295 9.47 8.46 -14.55
N LYS A 296 8.15 8.63 -14.66
CA LYS A 296 7.42 9.80 -14.17
C LYS A 296 6.86 9.54 -12.79
N LEU A 297 6.80 10.59 -11.98
CA LEU A 297 6.22 10.51 -10.65
C LEU A 297 4.70 10.39 -10.79
N SER A 298 4.12 9.31 -10.25
CA SER A 298 2.67 9.12 -10.22
C SER A 298 2.26 8.27 -9.01
N ILE A 299 0.99 8.35 -8.61
CA ILE A 299 0.36 7.38 -7.69
C ILE A 299 -0.19 6.16 -8.47
N GLY A 300 0.41 5.84 -9.62
CA GLY A 300 -0.04 4.79 -10.52
C GLY A 300 0.48 3.40 -10.11
N TYR A 301 0.70 2.55 -11.10
CA TYR A 301 1.00 1.13 -10.90
C TYR A 301 2.31 0.84 -10.16
N ASP A 302 3.28 1.76 -10.18
CA ASP A 302 4.57 1.59 -9.50
C ASP A 302 4.60 2.17 -8.09
N HIS A 303 3.50 2.77 -7.61
CA HIS A 303 3.44 3.39 -6.29
C HIS A 303 3.84 2.41 -5.17
N ALA A 304 3.29 1.19 -5.21
CA ALA A 304 3.62 0.15 -4.25
C ALA A 304 5.08 -0.31 -4.34
N ILE A 305 5.68 -0.32 -5.55
CA ILE A 305 7.09 -0.66 -5.75
C ILE A 305 7.99 0.42 -5.14
N ARG A 306 7.66 1.70 -5.37
CA ARG A 306 8.38 2.86 -4.82
C ARG A 306 8.31 2.92 -3.30
N ALA A 307 7.10 2.80 -2.73
CA ALA A 307 6.86 2.89 -1.28
C ALA A 307 7.64 1.83 -0.47
N GLN A 308 7.96 0.69 -1.10
CA GLN A 308 8.73 -0.36 -0.46
C GLN A 308 10.21 -0.03 -0.25
N VAL A 309 10.80 0.90 -1.01
CA VAL A 309 12.26 1.17 -0.98
C VAL A 309 12.63 2.65 -0.87
N ILE A 310 11.74 3.57 -1.23
CA ILE A 310 11.93 5.01 -1.04
C ILE A 310 11.33 5.36 0.32
N PRO A 311 12.16 5.73 1.32
CA PRO A 311 11.68 5.96 2.67
C PRO A 311 10.84 7.25 2.75
N PRO A 312 9.66 7.23 3.41
CA PRO A 312 8.95 8.46 3.71
C PRO A 312 9.75 9.30 4.71
N LYS A 313 9.57 10.63 4.66
CA LYS A 313 10.30 11.56 5.52
C LYS A 313 10.14 11.25 7.02
N GLU A 314 8.91 10.95 7.45
CA GLU A 314 8.62 10.62 8.85
C GLU A 314 9.38 9.38 9.36
N TYR A 315 9.51 8.35 8.51
CA TYR A 315 10.30 7.17 8.82
C TYR A 315 11.76 7.54 9.09
N VAL A 316 12.36 8.36 8.21
CA VAL A 316 13.74 8.82 8.37
C VAL A 316 13.87 9.65 9.65
N ASP A 317 12.92 10.55 9.92
CA ASP A 317 12.93 11.40 11.11
C ASP A 317 12.88 10.58 12.40
N LYS A 318 12.02 9.55 12.47
CA LYS A 318 11.95 8.60 13.59
C LYS A 318 13.24 7.79 13.77
N MET A 319 13.79 7.26 12.66
CA MET A 319 15.04 6.50 12.69
C MET A 319 16.24 7.35 13.15
N VAL A 320 16.27 8.65 12.79
CA VAL A 320 17.27 9.59 13.28
C VAL A 320 17.08 9.89 14.76
N LYS A 321 15.84 10.17 15.19
CA LYS A 321 15.50 10.47 16.59
C LYS A 321 15.94 9.35 17.53
N HIS A 322 15.69 8.09 17.15
CA HIS A 322 16.01 6.91 17.95
C HIS A 322 17.37 6.30 17.61
N ARG A 323 18.32 7.07 17.05
CA ARG A 323 19.59 6.48 16.62
C ARG A 323 20.39 5.84 17.77
N GLY A 324 20.30 6.40 18.98
CA GLY A 324 21.01 5.92 20.16
C GLY A 324 20.41 4.66 20.79
N ASP A 325 19.10 4.47 20.66
CA ASP A 325 18.30 3.43 21.30
C ASP A 325 17.56 2.54 20.29
N ARG A 326 17.84 2.65 18.98
CA ARG A 326 17.13 1.95 17.90
C ARG A 326 16.99 0.44 18.10
N ARG A 327 17.98 -0.18 18.75
CA ARG A 327 17.99 -1.63 19.04
C ARG A 327 16.93 -2.05 20.05
N THR A 328 16.39 -1.11 20.81
CA THR A 328 15.32 -1.35 21.78
C THR A 328 14.04 -0.67 21.30
N ALA A 329 14.13 0.56 20.78
CA ALA A 329 12.98 1.32 20.29
C ALA A 329 12.29 0.68 19.07
N PHE A 330 13.03 -0.07 18.24
CA PHE A 330 12.49 -0.69 17.02
C PHE A 330 12.55 -2.22 17.01
N ASP A 331 13.05 -2.86 18.07
CA ASP A 331 13.00 -4.33 18.21
C ASP A 331 11.65 -4.78 18.78
N PHE A 332 10.59 -4.56 18.01
CA PHE A 332 9.23 -4.94 18.40
C PHE A 332 9.04 -6.47 18.48
N MET A 333 9.98 -7.25 17.94
CA MET A 333 9.96 -8.72 17.95
C MET A 333 10.74 -9.32 19.13
N GLY A 334 11.38 -8.48 19.96
CA GLY A 334 12.20 -8.90 21.10
C GLY A 334 13.33 -9.86 20.68
N GLU A 335 13.93 -9.65 19.50
CA GLU A 335 15.05 -10.49 19.03
C GLU A 335 16.27 -10.37 19.95
N HIS A 336 16.47 -9.21 20.60
CA HIS A 336 17.55 -9.00 21.55
C HIS A 336 17.42 -9.93 22.77
N ASP A 337 16.23 -9.98 23.38
CA ASP A 337 15.96 -10.76 24.59
C ASP A 337 15.81 -12.27 24.32
N THR A 338 15.81 -12.65 23.03
CA THR A 338 15.68 -14.04 22.59
C THR A 338 16.93 -14.52 21.84
N SER A 339 18.05 -13.81 22.03
CA SER A 339 19.35 -14.10 21.42
C SER A 339 20.34 -14.69 22.45
N PRO A 340 20.41 -16.02 22.63
CA PRO A 340 21.27 -16.64 23.64
C PRO A 340 22.78 -16.46 23.36
N ILE A 341 23.15 -16.31 22.09
CA ILE A 341 24.51 -16.01 21.63
C ILE A 341 24.42 -15.20 20.33
N ASN A 342 25.50 -14.52 19.94
CA ASN A 342 25.59 -13.83 18.66
C ASN A 342 25.12 -14.71 17.49
N LEU A 343 24.43 -14.08 16.54
CA LEU A 343 23.84 -14.70 15.35
C LEU A 343 22.65 -15.62 15.60
N ILE A 344 22.34 -16.00 16.84
CA ILE A 344 21.25 -16.95 17.13
C ILE A 344 20.07 -16.22 17.73
N THR A 345 18.87 -16.50 17.23
CA THR A 345 17.62 -16.13 17.90
C THR A 345 16.77 -17.38 18.11
N ARG A 346 16.34 -17.66 19.33
CA ARG A 346 15.48 -18.80 19.67
C ARG A 346 14.26 -18.37 20.47
N ARG A 347 13.11 -18.43 19.82
CA ARG A 347 11.78 -18.18 20.41
C ARG A 347 10.94 -19.43 20.59
N TYR A 348 11.29 -20.51 19.87
CA TYR A 348 10.49 -21.71 19.80
C TYR A 348 11.27 -22.93 20.31
N PRO A 349 10.56 -23.98 20.77
CA PRO A 349 11.22 -25.17 21.32
C PRO A 349 12.16 -25.87 20.34
N ILE A 350 11.77 -26.02 19.07
CA ILE A 350 12.51 -26.81 18.06
C ILE A 350 13.06 -25.99 16.89
N ILE A 351 12.76 -24.69 16.82
CA ILE A 351 13.16 -23.81 15.71
C ILE A 351 14.10 -22.73 16.26
N ALA A 352 15.17 -22.48 15.54
CA ALA A 352 16.08 -21.38 15.80
C ALA A 352 16.45 -20.65 14.50
N ILE A 353 16.87 -19.40 14.64
CA ILE A 353 17.38 -18.57 13.55
C ILE A 353 18.90 -18.51 13.67
N LEU A 354 19.60 -18.61 12.54
CA LEU A 354 21.01 -18.25 12.40
C LEU A 354 21.11 -17.04 11.45
N LYS A 355 21.74 -15.94 11.88
CA LYS A 355 21.90 -14.68 11.14
C LYS A 355 23.34 -14.48 10.66
N PRO A 356 23.89 -15.27 9.71
CA PRO A 356 25.30 -15.16 9.34
C PRO A 356 25.60 -13.91 8.50
N PHE A 357 24.58 -13.30 7.88
CA PHE A 357 24.74 -12.16 6.99
C PHE A 357 23.74 -11.05 7.33
N ASN A 358 24.24 -9.87 7.69
CA ASN A 358 23.41 -8.78 8.23
C ASN A 358 23.31 -7.55 7.32
N THR A 359 22.93 -7.77 6.07
CA THR A 359 22.53 -6.73 5.12
C THR A 359 21.81 -7.38 3.93
N CYS A 360 21.25 -6.55 3.05
CA CYS A 360 20.63 -6.99 1.80
C CYS A 360 21.23 -6.21 0.63
N SER A 361 20.95 -6.68 -0.60
CA SER A 361 21.23 -5.96 -1.85
C SER A 361 20.21 -4.85 -2.14
N GLN A 362 19.05 -4.91 -1.49
CA GLN A 362 17.98 -3.94 -1.54
C GLN A 362 17.43 -3.71 -0.14
N ILE A 363 17.19 -2.45 0.23
CA ILE A 363 16.69 -2.10 1.55
C ILE A 363 15.20 -1.80 1.48
N CYS A 364 14.41 -2.68 2.09
CA CYS A 364 12.97 -2.48 2.26
C CYS A 364 12.71 -1.53 3.44
N VAL A 365 11.90 -0.49 3.22
CA VAL A 365 11.45 0.45 4.26
C VAL A 365 10.71 -0.28 5.39
N TYR A 366 9.96 -1.33 5.03
CA TYR A 366 9.19 -2.18 5.94
C TYR A 366 10.01 -3.34 6.56
N CYS A 367 11.33 -3.37 6.38
CA CYS A 367 12.15 -4.45 6.92
C CYS A 367 12.13 -4.46 8.45
N GLN A 368 11.78 -5.61 9.04
CA GLN A 368 11.70 -5.80 10.49
C GLN A 368 13.05 -5.60 11.21
N ARG A 369 14.17 -5.73 10.48
CA ARG A 369 15.54 -5.59 10.99
C ARG A 369 16.29 -4.40 10.39
N ASN A 370 15.59 -3.42 9.81
CA ASN A 370 16.22 -2.20 9.29
C ASN A 370 17.07 -1.47 10.35
N TRP A 371 16.72 -1.61 11.63
CA TRP A 371 17.43 -1.04 12.77
C TRP A 371 18.79 -1.71 13.05
N GLU A 372 18.99 -2.95 12.57
CA GLU A 372 20.29 -3.64 12.64
C GLU A 372 21.23 -3.22 11.49
N ILE A 373 20.68 -2.80 10.35
CA ILE A 373 21.42 -2.57 9.11
C ILE A 373 21.82 -1.09 9.00
N GLU A 374 23.13 -0.82 8.96
CA GLU A 374 23.64 0.55 8.79
C GLU A 374 23.82 0.98 7.34
N ARG A 375 24.06 0.01 6.46
CA ARG A 375 24.35 0.24 5.05
C ARG A 375 23.95 -0.97 4.21
N VAL A 376 23.47 -0.71 2.99
CA VAL A 376 23.32 -1.74 1.95
C VAL A 376 24.69 -2.34 1.61
N LEU A 377 24.75 -3.67 1.45
CA LEU A 377 26.00 -4.41 1.27
C LEU A 377 27.13 -3.97 2.23
N ALA A 378 26.81 -3.84 3.52
CA ALA A 378 27.79 -3.45 4.53
C ALA A 378 29.06 -4.32 4.43
N PRO A 379 30.29 -3.75 4.37
CA PRO A 379 31.53 -4.51 4.12
C PRO A 379 31.85 -5.63 5.13
N LYS A 380 31.21 -5.60 6.31
CA LYS A 380 31.35 -6.60 7.38
C LYS A 380 30.00 -7.27 7.71
N ALA A 381 29.11 -7.35 6.73
CA ALA A 381 27.81 -7.98 6.91
C ALA A 381 27.91 -9.48 7.17
N MET A 382 28.88 -10.16 6.54
CA MET A 382 29.16 -11.56 6.82
C MET A 382 29.87 -11.70 8.16
N ALA A 383 29.32 -12.56 9.02
CA ALA A 383 29.92 -12.90 10.29
C ALA A 383 31.31 -13.51 10.11
N SER A 384 32.23 -13.20 11.02
CA SER A 384 33.55 -13.82 11.01
C SER A 384 33.44 -15.32 11.26
N LYS A 385 34.37 -16.11 10.71
CA LYS A 385 34.42 -17.57 10.92
C LYS A 385 34.42 -17.95 12.40
N LYS A 386 35.05 -17.14 13.26
CA LYS A 386 35.06 -17.33 14.71
C LYS A 386 33.64 -17.28 15.29
N VAL A 387 32.92 -16.19 15.05
CA VAL A 387 31.56 -15.98 15.58
C VAL A 387 30.59 -17.01 14.99
N LEU A 388 30.77 -17.37 13.71
CA LEU A 388 29.97 -18.43 13.09
C LEU A 388 30.22 -19.79 13.76
N ASN A 389 31.47 -20.16 14.02
CA ASN A 389 31.80 -21.39 14.74
C ASN A 389 31.23 -21.41 16.16
N GLU A 390 31.25 -20.29 16.88
CA GLU A 390 30.61 -20.17 18.20
C GLU A 390 29.10 -20.44 18.12
N ALA A 391 28.42 -19.89 17.11
CA ALA A 391 27.00 -20.16 16.88
C ALA A 391 26.73 -21.63 16.48
N LEU A 392 27.58 -22.23 15.66
CA LEU A 392 27.45 -23.65 15.29
C LEU A 392 27.67 -24.58 16.48
N ASN A 393 28.66 -24.29 17.34
CA ASN A 393 28.87 -25.03 18.58
C ASN A 393 27.66 -24.95 19.51
N TRP A 394 26.99 -23.79 19.57
CA TRP A 394 25.74 -23.67 20.32
C TRP A 394 24.66 -24.62 19.79
N PHE A 395 24.52 -24.77 18.46
CA PHE A 395 23.61 -25.78 17.90
C PHE A 395 24.03 -27.22 18.24
N ASP A 396 25.34 -27.49 18.30
CA ASP A 396 25.85 -28.79 18.72
C ASP A 396 25.48 -29.12 20.17
N GLU A 397 25.42 -28.14 21.07
CA GLU A 397 25.01 -28.35 22.46
C GLU A 397 23.48 -28.46 22.62
N HIS A 398 22.70 -27.88 21.70
CA HIS A 398 21.25 -27.75 21.83
C HIS A 398 20.49 -28.71 20.90
N LYS A 399 20.57 -30.02 21.20
CA LYS A 399 20.01 -31.12 20.39
C LYS A 399 18.48 -31.13 20.20
N SER A 400 17.74 -30.28 20.91
CA SER A 400 16.30 -30.11 20.72
C SER A 400 15.93 -29.25 19.51
N VAL A 401 16.89 -28.51 18.94
CA VAL A 401 16.66 -27.72 17.72
C VAL A 401 16.66 -28.66 16.52
N GLY A 402 15.51 -28.79 15.86
CA GLY A 402 15.32 -29.62 14.67
C GLY A 402 15.23 -28.82 13.35
N ASP A 403 14.96 -27.52 13.43
CA ASP A 403 14.84 -26.62 12.29
C ASP A 403 15.67 -25.34 12.51
N VAL A 404 16.47 -24.97 11.52
CA VAL A 404 17.35 -23.81 11.54
C VAL A 404 17.08 -22.93 10.33
N LEU A 405 16.52 -21.75 10.59
CA LEU A 405 16.31 -20.71 9.58
C LEU A 405 17.57 -19.86 9.41
N ILE A 406 18.24 -19.97 8.26
CA ILE A 406 19.37 -19.11 7.91
C ILE A 406 18.84 -17.80 7.31
N THR A 407 19.05 -16.68 8.01
CA THR A 407 18.53 -15.36 7.64
C THR A 407 19.47 -14.23 8.14
N GLY A 408 18.92 -13.12 8.64
CA GLY A 408 19.63 -11.88 8.94
C GLY A 408 19.08 -10.77 8.03
N GLY A 409 19.81 -10.50 6.96
CA GLY A 409 19.29 -9.83 5.76
C GLY A 409 18.99 -10.83 4.65
N ASP A 410 19.79 -10.79 3.58
CA ASP A 410 19.69 -11.70 2.44
C ASP A 410 20.98 -12.52 2.31
N PRO A 411 20.99 -13.80 2.75
CA PRO A 411 22.19 -14.64 2.73
C PRO A 411 22.50 -15.26 1.35
N ALA A 412 21.65 -15.05 0.33
CA ALA A 412 21.72 -15.74 -0.98
C ALA A 412 22.65 -15.06 -2.00
#